data_AF-A0A7V8YHX7-F1
#
_entry.id   AF-A0A7V8YHX7-F1
#
_cell.length_a   1.000
_cell.length_b   1.000
_cell.length_c   1.000
_cell.angle_alpha   90.00
_cell.angle_beta   90.00
_cell.angle_gamma   90.00
#
_symmetry.space_group_name_H-M   'P 1'
#
loop_
_entity.id
_entity.type
_entity.pdbx_description
1 polymer ?
#
loop_
_entity_poly.entity_id
_entity_poly.type
_entity_poly.pdbx_seq_one_letter_code
_entity_poly.pdbx_strand_id
1 'polypeptide(L)'
;MTTFSAREFNQDVSAAKRAAEDGPVIITDRGWPSHVLLTITDYQHLTGHAGDLVEQLAMNDADDIEFDPQPLALTVEALEL
;
A
#
# COMPACT_ATOMS: atom_id res chain seq x y z
N MET A 1 7.04 -16.12 -2.86
CA MET A 1 5.88 -15.62 -3.63
C MET A 1 5.37 -16.77 -4.48
N THR A 2 4.12 -17.16 -4.28
CA THR A 2 3.55 -18.37 -4.90
C THR A 2 2.88 -17.99 -6.23
N THR A 3 3.01 -18.85 -7.24
CA THR A 3 2.48 -18.58 -8.59
C THR A 3 1.66 -19.77 -9.08
N PHE A 4 0.51 -19.47 -9.67
CA PHE A 4 -0.36 -20.43 -10.35
C PHE A 4 -0.52 -19.99 -11.81
N SER A 5 -0.58 -20.93 -12.73
CA SER A 5 -1.16 -20.67 -14.05
C SER A 5 -2.68 -20.51 -13.94
N ALA A 6 -3.29 -19.86 -14.92
CA ALA A 6 -4.75 -19.77 -15.02
C ALA A 6 -5.41 -21.15 -15.02
N ARG A 7 -4.74 -22.17 -15.58
CA ARG A 7 -5.21 -23.56 -15.56
C ARG A 7 -5.18 -24.14 -14.15
N GLU A 8 -4.07 -24.01 -13.42
CA GLU A 8 -3.94 -24.52 -12.04
C GLU A 8 -4.93 -23.82 -11.11
N PHE A 9 -5.06 -22.49 -11.23
CA PHE A 9 -6.04 -21.73 -10.48
C PHE A 9 -7.48 -22.22 -10.72
N ASN A 10 -7.87 -22.40 -11.99
CA ASN A 10 -9.22 -22.86 -12.32
C ASN A 10 -9.48 -24.33 -11.93
N GLN A 11 -8.42 -25.15 -11.87
CA GLN A 11 -8.52 -26.55 -11.48
C GLN A 11 -8.63 -26.73 -9.96
N ASP A 12 -7.95 -25.89 -9.17
CA ASP A 12 -8.00 -25.93 -7.70
C ASP A 12 -7.95 -24.53 -7.08
N VAL A 13 -9.08 -23.83 -7.13
CA VAL A 13 -9.25 -22.50 -6.54
C VAL A 13 -9.02 -22.52 -5.02
N SER A 14 -9.35 -23.64 -4.35
CA SER A 14 -9.20 -23.77 -2.90
C SER A 14 -7.74 -23.82 -2.48
N ALA A 15 -6.87 -24.47 -3.26
CA ALA A 15 -5.42 -24.42 -3.04
C ALA A 15 -4.86 -23.01 -3.20
N ALA A 16 -5.29 -22.27 -4.22
CA ALA A 16 -4.87 -20.88 -4.41
C ALA A 16 -5.32 -19.96 -3.26
N LYS A 17 -6.55 -20.15 -2.75
CA LYS A 17 -7.06 -19.41 -1.57
C LYS A 17 -6.25 -19.70 -0.30
N ARG A 18 -5.96 -20.97 -0.01
CA ARG A 18 -5.11 -21.35 1.14
C ARG A 18 -3.71 -20.77 1.00
N ALA A 19 -3.12 -20.84 -0.19
CA ALA A 19 -1.81 -20.22 -0.45
C ALA A 19 -1.85 -18.69 -0.28
N ALA A 20 -3.00 -18.05 -0.54
CA ALA A 20 -3.18 -16.61 -0.34
C ALA A 20 -3.21 -16.21 1.15
N GLU A 21 -3.49 -17.13 2.08
CA GLU A 21 -3.41 -16.88 3.52
C GLU A 21 -1.96 -16.68 4.00
N ASP A 22 -0.98 -17.27 3.29
CA ASP A 22 0.45 -17.11 3.58
C ASP A 22 1.08 -15.91 2.83
N GLY A 23 0.33 -15.28 1.92
CA GLY A 23 0.75 -14.09 1.17
C GLY A 23 0.29 -14.07 -0.30
N PRO A 24 0.68 -13.04 -1.07
CA PRO A 24 0.16 -12.83 -2.41
C PRO A 24 0.45 -13.99 -3.37
N VAL A 25 -0.59 -14.41 -4.10
CA VAL A 25 -0.50 -15.42 -5.15
C VAL A 25 -0.60 -14.75 -6.51
N ILE A 26 0.37 -14.95 -7.39
CA ILE A 26 0.32 -14.48 -8.77
C ILE A 26 -0.38 -15.52 -9.64
N ILE A 27 -1.31 -15.07 -10.48
CA ILE A 27 -1.94 -15.89 -11.51
C ILE A 27 -1.38 -15.47 -12.86
N THR A 28 -0.92 -16.43 -13.65
CA THR A 28 -0.36 -16.18 -14.99
C THR A 28 -1.30 -16.64 -16.10
N ASP A 29 -1.35 -15.89 -17.19
CA ASP A 29 -1.95 -16.32 -18.46
C ASP A 29 -0.85 -16.40 -19.53
N ARG A 30 -0.77 -17.53 -20.25
CA ARG A 30 0.28 -17.82 -21.25
C ARG A 30 1.71 -17.49 -20.77
N GLY A 31 1.98 -17.71 -19.49
CA GLY A 31 3.29 -17.47 -18.86
C GLY A 31 3.53 -16.04 -18.35
N TRP A 32 2.57 -15.13 -18.54
CA TRP A 32 2.67 -13.73 -18.09
C TRP A 32 1.78 -13.49 -16.87
N PRO A 33 2.28 -12.81 -15.81
CA PRO A 33 1.44 -12.35 -14.71
C PRO A 33 0.25 -11.56 -15.22
N SER A 34 -0.95 -11.95 -14.84
CA SER A 34 -2.19 -11.28 -15.26
C SER A 34 -3.02 -10.80 -14.09
N HIS A 35 -3.00 -11.52 -12.96
CA HIS A 35 -3.75 -11.18 -11.76
C HIS A 35 -2.96 -11.52 -10.50
N VAL A 36 -3.39 -10.95 -9.37
CA VAL A 36 -2.93 -11.32 -8.04
C VAL A 36 -4.15 -11.65 -7.19
N LEU A 37 -4.07 -12.73 -6.42
CA LEU A 37 -5.04 -13.08 -5.39
C LEU A 37 -4.48 -12.71 -4.01
N LEU A 38 -5.30 -12.01 -3.23
CA LEU A 38 -5.04 -11.62 -1.85
C LEU A 38 -6.22 -12.04 -0.97
N THR A 39 -5.98 -12.19 0.33
CA THR A 39 -7.08 -12.16 1.30
C THR A 39 -7.76 -10.78 1.24
N ILE A 40 -9.04 -10.72 1.63
CA ILE A 40 -9.73 -9.41 1.69
C ILE A 40 -9.08 -8.49 2.72
N THR A 41 -8.54 -9.04 3.80
CA THR A 41 -7.80 -8.31 4.83
C THR A 41 -6.54 -7.68 4.23
N ASP A 42 -5.70 -8.43 3.52
CA ASP A 42 -4.49 -7.87 2.90
C ASP A 42 -4.81 -6.85 1.82
N TYR A 43 -5.86 -7.09 1.02
CA TYR A 43 -6.36 -6.11 0.06
C TYR A 43 -6.80 -4.83 0.77
N GLN A 44 -7.54 -4.93 1.88
CA GLN A 44 -7.96 -3.78 2.68
C GLN A 44 -6.80 -3.11 3.40
N HIS A 45 -5.73 -3.80 3.79
CA HIS A 45 -4.53 -3.14 4.32
C HIS A 45 -3.76 -2.40 3.22
N LEU A 46 -3.72 -2.97 2.01
CA LEU A 46 -3.07 -2.35 0.84
C LEU A 46 -3.85 -1.16 0.29
N THR A 47 -5.19 -1.28 0.25
CA THR A 47 -6.10 -0.30 -0.37
C THR A 47 -6.86 0.55 0.64
N GLY A 48 -6.82 0.16 1.91
CA GLY A 48 -7.29 0.95 3.03
C GLY A 48 -6.36 2.14 3.17
N HIS A 49 -6.71 3.18 2.42
CA HIS A 49 -7.02 4.48 2.99
C HIS A 49 -6.33 4.64 4.34
N ALA A 50 -5.22 5.37 4.36
CA ALA A 50 -5.11 6.38 5.39
C ALA A 50 -6.49 7.05 5.40
N GLY A 51 -7.36 6.72 6.37
CA GLY A 51 -8.65 7.39 6.55
C GLY A 51 -8.43 8.87 6.30
N ASP A 52 -9.36 9.53 5.59
CA ASP A 52 -9.18 10.81 4.91
C ASP A 52 -7.93 11.53 5.42
N LEU A 53 -6.86 11.59 4.62
CA LEU A 53 -5.60 12.19 5.05
C LEU A 53 -5.84 13.56 5.69
N VAL A 54 -6.85 14.29 5.18
CA VAL A 54 -7.32 15.54 5.77
C VAL A 54 -7.85 15.31 7.18
N GLU A 55 -8.73 14.34 7.43
CA GLU A 55 -9.23 14.00 8.77
C GLU A 55 -8.14 13.46 9.72
N GLN A 56 -7.16 12.70 9.24
CA GLN A 56 -6.03 12.24 10.07
C GLN A 56 -5.05 13.36 10.43
N LEU A 57 -4.85 14.32 9.52
CA LEU A 57 -4.02 15.50 9.75
C LEU A 57 -4.83 16.67 10.33
N ALA A 58 -6.16 16.57 10.38
CA ALA A 58 -7.03 17.58 10.91
C ALA A 58 -6.84 17.61 12.42
N MET A 59 -6.20 18.68 12.88
CA MET A 59 -6.19 19.01 14.29
C MET A 59 -7.53 19.68 14.61
N ASN A 60 -8.61 18.88 14.68
CA ASN A 60 -9.98 19.38 14.85
C ASN A 60 -10.21 20.17 16.16
N ASP A 61 -9.22 20.17 17.07
CA ASP A 61 -9.20 20.94 18.33
C ASP A 61 -8.04 21.98 18.39
N ALA A 62 -7.47 22.39 17.24
CA ALA A 62 -6.30 23.29 17.19
C ALA A 62 -6.61 24.79 17.25
N ASP A 63 -7.82 25.18 17.67
CA ASP A 63 -8.28 26.57 17.62
C ASP A 63 -7.37 27.56 18.40
N ASP A 64 -6.49 27.06 19.29
CA ASP A 64 -5.61 27.90 20.10
C ASP A 64 -4.22 27.26 20.39
N ILE A 65 -3.55 26.71 19.37
CA ILE A 65 -2.15 26.28 19.52
C ILE A 65 -1.23 27.49 19.49
N GLU A 66 -0.53 27.77 20.60
CA GLU A 66 0.56 28.76 20.66
C GLU A 66 1.72 28.29 19.77
N PHE A 67 1.69 28.71 18.50
CA PHE A 67 2.70 28.39 17.49
C PHE A 67 3.71 29.53 17.37
N ASP A 68 4.89 29.35 17.96
CA ASP A 68 6.04 30.27 17.83
C ASP A 68 7.14 29.67 16.94
N PRO A 69 7.00 29.73 15.60
CA PRO A 69 7.98 29.16 14.70
C PRO A 69 9.28 29.96 14.74
N GLN A 70 10.38 29.27 15.02
CA GLN A 70 11.69 29.89 14.93
C GLN A 70 12.05 30.17 13.45
N PRO A 71 12.66 31.33 13.14
CA PRO A 71 13.10 31.64 11.78
C PRO A 71 14.06 30.57 11.26
N LEU A 72 13.74 30.03 10.08
CA LEU A 72 14.61 29.06 9.43
C LEU A 72 15.88 29.76 8.91
N ALA A 73 17.01 29.54 9.58
CA ALA A 73 18.32 30.01 9.12
C ALA A 73 18.89 29.03 8.08
N LEU A 74 18.47 29.16 6.82
CA LEU A 74 19.10 28.44 5.72
C LEU A 74 20.36 29.17 5.26
N THR A 75 21.52 28.59 5.51
CA THR A 75 22.74 28.91 4.78
C THR A 75 22.69 28.22 3.43
N VAL A 76 22.39 28.99 2.38
CA VAL A 76 22.53 28.53 1.00
C VAL A 76 24.00 28.67 0.62
N GLU A 77 24.72 27.55 0.57
CA GLU A 77 26.04 27.55 -0.06
C GLU A 77 25.84 27.68 -1.58
N ALA A 78 26.38 28.75 -2.15
CA ALA A 78 26.41 28.91 -3.59
C ALA A 78 27.31 27.80 -4.17
N LEU A 79 26.73 26.98 -5.06
CA LEU A 79 27.52 26.10 -5.92
C LEU A 79 28.35 26.99 -6.85
N GLU A 80 29.65 27.10 -6.58
CA GLU A 80 30.58 27.68 -7.54
C GLU A 80 30.68 26.73 -8.74
N LEU A 81 30.19 27.20 -9.90
CA LEU A 81 30.30 26.55 -11.21
C LEU A 81 31.55 27.01 -11.94
#